data_AF-A0A7W8B4B6-F1
#
_entry.id   AF-A0A7W8B4B6-F1
#
_cell.length_a   1.000
_cell.length_b   1.000
_cell.length_c   1.000
_cell.angle_alpha   90.00
_cell.angle_beta   90.00
_cell.angle_gamma   90.00
#
_symmetry.space_group_name_H-M   'P 1'
#
loop_
_entity.id
_entity.type
_entity.pdbx_description
1 polymer ?
#
loop_
_entity_poly.entity_id
_entity_poly.type
_entity_poly.pdbx_seq_one_letter_code
_entity_poly.pdbx_strand_id
1 'polypeptide(L)'
;MSGTPDSDFSGLEGGEEQAAEEAIQEVVNWYNAQLLAERRAPVPDEERIEELKGGREAALADAVQLATADPEEAGRVAAVYAARLKALKES
;
A
#
# COMPACT_ATOMS: atom_id res chain seq x y z
N MET A 1 -48.26 4.74 2.35
CA MET A 1 -47.24 5.36 1.48
C MET A 1 -45.90 4.93 2.02
N SER A 2 -45.27 3.94 1.40
CA SER A 2 -44.00 3.36 1.86
C SER A 2 -42.97 3.61 0.76
N GLY A 3 -42.21 4.68 0.92
CA GLY A 3 -41.00 4.93 0.14
C GLY A 3 -39.84 4.94 1.13
N THR A 4 -39.37 3.76 1.53
CA THR A 4 -38.06 3.64 2.16
C THR A 4 -37.05 3.98 1.06
N PRO A 5 -36.20 5.00 1.21
CA PRO A 5 -35.13 5.20 0.25
C PRO A 5 -34.22 3.97 0.35
N ASP A 6 -34.02 3.30 -0.78
CA ASP A 6 -32.96 2.32 -0.96
C ASP A 6 -31.65 3.08 -0.77
N SER A 7 -31.12 3.05 0.45
CA SER A 7 -29.80 3.60 0.72
C SER A 7 -28.81 2.61 0.11
N ASP A 8 -28.45 2.87 -1.14
CA ASP A 8 -27.38 2.17 -1.84
C ASP A 8 -26.05 2.51 -1.15
N PHE A 9 -25.77 1.77 -0.08
CA PHE A 9 -24.53 1.85 0.68
C PHE A 9 -23.39 1.06 0.01
N SER A 10 -23.54 0.66 -1.26
CA SER A 10 -22.51 -0.05 -2.03
C SER A 10 -21.25 0.80 -2.29
N GLY A 11 -21.28 2.10 -1.96
CA GLY A 11 -20.11 2.98 -1.92
C GLY A 11 -19.56 3.27 -0.51
N LEU A 12 -20.06 2.60 0.54
CA LEU A 12 -19.54 2.73 1.92
C LEU A 12 -18.47 1.69 2.28
N GLU A 13 -18.30 0.66 1.44
CA GLU A 13 -17.11 -0.18 1.48
C GLU A 13 -16.02 0.60 0.76
N GLY A 14 -14.91 0.88 1.46
CA GLY A 14 -13.86 1.79 0.99
C GLY A 14 -13.57 1.64 -0.49
N GLY A 15 -13.78 2.71 -1.26
CA GLY A 15 -13.66 2.67 -2.71
C GLY A 15 -12.27 2.27 -3.19
N GLU A 16 -12.09 2.15 -4.51
CA GLU A 16 -10.83 1.73 -5.13
C GLU A 16 -9.63 2.57 -4.66
N GLU A 17 -9.84 3.85 -4.38
CA GLU A 17 -8.87 4.76 -3.75
C GLU A 17 -8.45 4.30 -2.35
N GLN A 18 -9.39 4.01 -1.46
CA GLN A 18 -9.09 3.53 -0.10
C GLN A 18 -8.37 2.17 -0.14
N ALA A 19 -8.80 1.25 -1.01
CA ALA A 19 -8.14 -0.04 -1.18
C ALA A 19 -6.69 0.12 -1.66
N ALA A 20 -6.43 1.07 -2.54
CA ALA A 20 -5.09 1.39 -3.02
C ALA A 20 -4.22 2.03 -1.92
N GLU A 21 -4.77 2.98 -1.16
CA GLU A 21 -4.08 3.60 -0.03
C GLU A 21 -3.67 2.56 1.02
N GLU A 22 -4.61 1.67 1.40
CA GLU A 22 -4.35 0.59 2.34
C GLU A 22 -3.26 -0.35 1.83
N ALA A 23 -3.34 -0.78 0.56
CA ALA A 23 -2.34 -1.66 -0.04
C ALA A 23 -0.94 -1.03 -0.07
N ILE A 24 -0.81 0.25 -0.42
CA ILE A 24 0.46 0.98 -0.40
C ILE A 24 0.97 1.09 1.04
N GLN A 25 0.11 1.47 1.98
CA GLN A 25 0.48 1.64 3.38
C GLN A 25 0.96 0.32 4.01
N GLU A 26 0.37 -0.82 3.66
CA GLU A 26 0.85 -2.13 4.10
C GLU A 26 2.27 -2.44 3.59
N VAL A 27 2.58 -2.12 2.32
CA VAL A 27 3.93 -2.28 1.77
C VAL A 27 4.93 -1.34 2.44
N VAL A 28 4.56 -0.08 2.67
CA VAL A 28 5.41 0.88 3.42
C VAL A 28 5.68 0.36 4.83
N ASN A 29 4.66 -0.17 5.51
CA ASN A 29 4.80 -0.75 6.85
C ASN A 29 5.71 -1.97 6.85
N TRP A 30 5.63 -2.82 5.83
CA TRP A 30 6.54 -3.94 5.66
C TRP A 30 7.99 -3.46 5.52
N TYR A 31 8.27 -2.47 4.66
CA TYR A 31 9.62 -1.91 4.52
C TYR A 31 10.14 -1.30 5.82
N ASN A 32 9.29 -0.57 6.56
CA ASN A 32 9.65 -0.01 7.87
C ASN A 32 10.04 -1.10 8.87
N ALA A 33 9.29 -2.21 8.90
CA ALA A 33 9.57 -3.34 9.78
C ALA A 33 10.91 -4.00 9.42
N GLN A 34 11.18 -4.23 8.13
CA GLN A 34 12.42 -4.82 7.64
C GLN A 34 13.62 -3.91 7.93
N LEU A 35 13.50 -2.60 7.68
CA LEU A 35 14.55 -1.63 8.00
C LEU A 35 14.86 -1.60 9.51
N LEU A 36 13.83 -1.70 10.35
CA LEU A 36 14.01 -1.76 11.80
C LEU A 36 14.70 -3.05 12.24
N ALA A 37 14.39 -4.18 11.60
CA ALA A 37 15.03 -5.46 11.86
C ALA A 37 16.52 -5.43 11.47
N GLU A 38 16.86 -4.95 10.27
CA GLU A 38 18.24 -4.84 9.79
C GLU A 38 19.09 -3.92 10.68
N ARG A 39 18.56 -2.77 11.08
CA ARG A 39 19.27 -1.83 11.98
C ARG A 39 19.52 -2.39 13.38
N ARG A 40 18.74 -3.39 13.80
CA ARG A 40 18.89 -4.06 15.10
C ARG A 40 19.74 -5.32 15.01
N ALA A 41 20.15 -5.73 13.81
CA ALA A 41 21.01 -6.88 13.62
C ALA A 41 22.40 -6.62 14.22
N PRO A 42 23.10 -7.65 14.73
CA PRO A 42 24.46 -7.51 15.26
C PRO A 42 25.47 -6.95 14.25
N VAL A 43 25.26 -7.22 12.96
CA VAL A 43 26.00 -6.64 11.84
C VAL A 43 24.97 -6.22 10.79
N PRO A 44 24.62 -4.93 10.71
CA PRO A 44 23.68 -4.43 9.71
C PRO A 44 24.21 -4.62 8.29
N ASP A 45 23.34 -5.03 7.38
CA ASP A 45 23.62 -5.07 5.95
C ASP A 45 23.24 -3.73 5.31
N GLU A 46 24.25 -2.90 5.03
CA GLU A 46 24.04 -1.56 4.46
C GLU A 46 23.48 -1.60 3.03
N GLU A 47 23.86 -2.60 2.21
CA GLU A 47 23.35 -2.73 0.84
C GLU A 47 21.85 -3.05 0.88
N ARG A 48 21.47 -4.02 1.72
CA ARG A 48 20.06 -4.35 1.95
C ARG A 48 19.28 -3.17 2.53
N ILE A 49 19.86 -2.39 3.43
CA ILE A 49 19.21 -1.20 3.99
C ILE A 49 18.92 -0.16 2.89
N GLU A 50 19.85 0.09 1.97
CA GLU A 50 19.63 1.01 0.85
C GLU A 50 18.55 0.49 -0.11
N GLU A 51 18.54 -0.81 -0.42
CA GLU A 51 17.47 -1.41 -1.23
C GLU A 51 16.09 -1.24 -0.59
N LEU A 52 15.98 -1.51 0.72
CA LEU A 52 14.73 -1.34 1.47
C LEU A 52 14.28 0.13 1.53
N LYS A 53 15.22 1.08 1.64
CA LYS A 53 14.91 2.52 1.57
C LYS A 53 14.37 2.89 0.19
N GLY A 54 15.03 2.47 -0.89
CA GLY A 54 14.59 2.74 -2.26
C GLY A 54 13.19 2.17 -2.52
N GLY A 55 12.94 0.94 -2.07
CA GLY A 55 11.61 0.31 -2.16
C GLY A 55 10.52 1.10 -1.42
N ARG A 56 10.83 1.60 -0.23
CA ARG A 56 9.93 2.43 0.59
C ARG A 56 9.66 3.79 -0.04
N GLU A 57 10.68 4.47 -0.56
CA GLU A 57 10.56 5.78 -1.21
C GLU A 57 9.70 5.69 -2.47
N ALA A 58 9.86 4.65 -3.27
CA ALA A 58 8.99 4.39 -4.42
C ALA A 58 7.52 4.22 -3.97
N ALA A 59 7.27 3.46 -2.90
CA ALA A 59 5.91 3.28 -2.39
C ALA A 59 5.28 4.59 -1.88
N LEU A 60 6.06 5.46 -1.25
CA LEU A 60 5.57 6.78 -0.84
C LEU A 60 5.32 7.72 -2.03
N ALA A 61 6.13 7.65 -3.07
CA ALA A 61 5.91 8.43 -4.29
C ALA A 61 4.60 8.02 -4.97
N ASP A 62 4.32 6.72 -5.05
CA ASP A 62 3.07 6.20 -5.60
C ASP A 62 1.87 6.61 -4.74
N ALA A 63 2.00 6.65 -3.40
CA ALA A 63 0.96 7.16 -2.50
C ALA A 63 0.60 8.63 -2.80
N VAL A 64 1.61 9.45 -3.09
CA VAL A 64 1.40 10.87 -3.45
C VAL A 64 0.69 10.99 -4.80
N GLN A 65 1.02 10.14 -5.77
CA GLN A 65 0.35 10.13 -7.07
C GLN A 65 -1.10 9.66 -6.96
N LEU A 66 -1.36 8.65 -6.12
CA LEU A 66 -2.68 8.08 -5.88
C LEU A 66 -3.71 9.13 -5.44
N ALA A 67 -3.30 10.12 -4.64
CA ALA A 67 -4.17 11.23 -4.21
C ALA A 67 -4.75 12.08 -5.35
N THR A 68 -4.25 11.90 -6.58
CA THR A 68 -4.74 12.57 -7.80
C THR A 68 -5.24 11.59 -8.87
N ALA A 69 -5.19 10.28 -8.59
CA ALA A 69 -5.59 9.24 -9.50
C ALA A 69 -7.12 9.16 -9.61
N ASP A 70 -7.61 8.72 -10.77
CA ASP A 70 -9.01 8.33 -10.90
C ASP A 70 -9.26 6.95 -10.25
N PRO A 71 -10.52 6.55 -10.02
CA PRO A 71 -10.83 5.27 -9.39
C PRO A 71 -10.28 4.06 -10.16
N GLU A 72 -10.30 4.08 -11.50
CA GLU A 72 -9.80 2.96 -12.31
C GLU A 72 -8.29 2.80 -12.14
N GLU A 73 -7.55 3.91 -12.12
CA GLU A 73 -6.13 3.93 -11.82
C GLU A 73 -5.85 3.47 -10.39
N ALA A 74 -6.63 3.93 -9.41
CA ALA A 74 -6.52 3.47 -8.03
C ALA A 74 -6.73 1.95 -7.90
N GLY A 75 -7.74 1.38 -8.56
CA GLY A 75 -8.00 -0.05 -8.57
C GLY A 75 -6.82 -0.87 -9.13
N ARG A 76 -6.15 -0.35 -10.17
CA ARG A 76 -4.92 -0.97 -10.71
C ARG A 76 -3.77 -0.88 -9.71
N VAL A 77 -3.58 0.28 -9.07
CA VAL A 77 -2.55 0.48 -8.05
C VAL A 77 -2.75 -0.48 -6.88
N ALA A 78 -4.00 -0.64 -6.39
CA ALA A 78 -4.34 -1.61 -5.35
C ALA A 78 -3.91 -3.04 -5.70
N ALA A 79 -4.24 -3.50 -6.90
CA ALA A 79 -3.87 -4.83 -7.38
C ALA A 79 -2.34 -5.02 -7.47
N VAL A 80 -1.62 -4.01 -7.98
CA VAL A 80 -0.15 -4.03 -8.07
C VAL A 80 0.48 -4.12 -6.69
N TYR A 81 0.03 -3.30 -5.74
CA TYR A 81 0.58 -3.27 -4.39
C TYR A 81 0.24 -4.51 -3.57
N ALA A 82 -0.96 -5.08 -3.74
CA ALA A 82 -1.31 -6.37 -3.17
C ALA A 82 -0.39 -7.50 -3.66
N ALA A 83 -0.13 -7.55 -4.99
CA ALA A 83 0.78 -8.53 -5.57
C ALA A 83 2.23 -8.33 -5.08
N ARG A 84 2.69 -7.08 -5.02
CA ARG A 84 4.01 -6.72 -4.49
C ARG A 84 4.17 -7.16 -3.04
N LEU A 85 3.17 -6.88 -2.20
CA LEU A 85 3.22 -7.26 -0.78
C LEU A 85 3.32 -8.77 -0.60
N LYS A 86 2.57 -9.54 -1.41
CA LYS A 86 2.66 -10.99 -1.40
C LYS A 86 4.07 -11.46 -1.76
N ALA A 87 4.66 -10.92 -2.83
CA ALA A 87 6.01 -11.27 -3.24
C ALA A 87 7.06 -10.94 -2.16
N LEU A 88 6.95 -9.78 -1.50
CA LEU A 88 7.83 -9.37 -0.40
C LEU A 88 7.71 -10.26 0.85
N LYS A 89 6.51 -10.77 1.14
CA LYS A 89 6.28 -11.69 2.27
C LYS A 89 6.75 -13.12 1.98
N GLU A 90 6.82 -13.50 0.69
CA GLU A 90 7.24 -14.82 0.24
C GLU A 90 8.76 -14.90 -0.08
N SER A 91 9.47 -13.77 -0.09
CA SER A 91 10.94 -13.69 -0.23
C SER A 91 11.67 -13.90 1.09
#